data_AF-A0A960TMK6-F1
#
_entry.id   AF-A0A960TMK6-F1
#
_cell.length_a   1.000
_cell.length_b   1.000
_cell.length_c   1.000
_cell.angle_alpha   90.00
_cell.angle_beta   90.00
_cell.angle_gamma   90.00
#
_symmetry.space_group_name_H-M   'P 1'
#
loop_
_entity.id
_entity.type
_entity.pdbx_description
1 polymer ?
#
loop_
_entity_poly.entity_id
_entity_poly.type
_entity_poly.pdbx_seq_one_letter_code
_entity_poly.pdbx_strand_id
1 'polypeptide(L)'
;MNKFKILIIFLVVLTFTWNCGEKLPKHNIIKDESMSNIKRTVEVELENETTKEELEKLAQNIKSKENKSYERTFIGYRIKGQKKSSFWATTHFEPDLKVVIFALNKDSKSELENIEADIDGELIGTWVNDLVRGFECKVFGIKKGDKYLLKSVYKDGSENNEILVYKKNNEELILTKENDEYETGEYYKLNSKNELEFWGNNGKFYTAMPIK
;
A
#
# COMPACT_ATOMS: atom_id res chain seq x y z
N MET A 1 -16.14 -71.55 29.66
CA MET A 1 -15.21 -70.45 30.04
C MET A 1 -14.61 -69.88 28.74
N ASN A 2 -15.27 -68.87 28.18
CA ASN A 2 -14.86 -68.24 26.92
C ASN A 2 -13.87 -67.11 27.22
N LYS A 3 -12.64 -67.23 26.71
CA LYS A 3 -11.65 -66.14 26.75
C LYS A 3 -11.76 -65.34 25.46
N PHE A 4 -12.42 -64.18 25.54
CA PHE A 4 -12.40 -63.16 24.49
C PHE A 4 -10.98 -62.62 24.34
N LYS A 5 -10.38 -62.76 23.15
CA LYS A 5 -9.17 -62.03 22.76
C LYS A 5 -9.63 -60.76 22.06
N ILE A 6 -9.42 -59.61 22.70
CA ILE A 6 -9.61 -58.29 22.11
C ILE A 6 -8.39 -58.02 21.20
N LEU A 7 -8.63 -57.93 19.90
CA LEU A 7 -7.65 -57.50 18.91
C LEU A 7 -7.71 -55.97 18.83
N ILE A 8 -6.69 -55.30 19.37
CA ILE A 8 -6.54 -53.84 19.23
C ILE A 8 -5.91 -53.57 17.86
N ILE A 9 -6.69 -52.98 16.95
CA ILE A 9 -6.21 -52.50 15.66
C ILE A 9 -5.61 -51.10 15.89
N PHE A 10 -4.29 -50.98 15.72
CA PHE A 10 -3.60 -49.68 15.68
C PHE A 10 -3.94 -49.00 14.34
N LEU A 11 -4.82 -47.98 14.39
CA LEU A 11 -5.09 -47.10 13.26
C LEU A 11 -3.90 -46.14 13.11
N VAL A 12 -2.98 -46.44 12.20
CA VAL A 12 -1.91 -45.51 11.81
C VAL A 12 -2.53 -44.43 10.93
N VAL A 13 -2.82 -43.27 11.51
CA VAL A 13 -3.19 -42.07 10.75
C VAL A 13 -1.91 -41.52 10.12
N LEU A 14 -1.65 -41.90 8.87
CA LEU A 14 -0.67 -41.22 8.03
C LEU A 14 -1.19 -39.82 7.73
N THR A 15 -0.76 -38.83 8.50
CA THR A 15 -0.91 -37.43 8.13
C THR A 15 0.05 -37.15 6.97
N PHE A 16 -0.49 -37.22 5.75
CA PHE A 16 0.16 -36.65 4.57
C PHE A 16 0.18 -35.13 4.77
N THR A 17 1.26 -34.60 5.34
CA THR A 17 1.53 -33.17 5.25
C THR A 17 1.92 -32.91 3.80
N TRP A 18 0.98 -32.37 3.03
CA TRP A 18 1.35 -31.68 1.80
C TRP A 18 2.26 -30.53 2.21
N ASN A 19 3.57 -30.74 2.06
CA ASN A 19 4.50 -29.63 1.96
C ASN A 19 4.21 -28.97 0.62
N CYS A 20 3.18 -28.11 0.59
CA CYS A 20 3.00 -27.16 -0.49
C CYS A 20 4.26 -26.29 -0.44
N GLY A 21 5.23 -26.58 -1.30
CA GLY A 21 6.46 -25.80 -1.38
C GLY A 21 6.07 -24.39 -1.78
N GLU A 22 5.90 -23.51 -0.80
CA GLU A 22 5.44 -22.16 -1.04
C GLU A 22 6.50 -21.42 -1.85
N LYS A 23 6.09 -21.01 -3.04
CA LYS A 23 6.98 -20.44 -4.04
C LYS A 23 7.34 -19.01 -3.64
N LEU A 24 8.62 -18.72 -3.50
CA LEU A 24 9.09 -17.36 -3.29
C LEU A 24 8.80 -16.48 -4.52
N PRO A 25 8.53 -15.18 -4.32
CA PRO A 25 8.38 -14.26 -5.44
C PRO A 25 9.69 -14.19 -6.23
N LYS A 26 9.56 -14.03 -7.55
CA LYS A 26 10.72 -13.88 -8.43
C LYS A 26 11.41 -12.56 -8.15
N HIS A 27 12.71 -12.63 -7.89
CA HIS A 27 13.48 -11.50 -7.41
C HIS A 27 14.94 -11.57 -7.87
N ASN A 28 15.61 -10.43 -7.80
CA ASN A 28 17.06 -10.30 -7.95
C ASN A 28 17.62 -9.45 -6.82
N ILE A 29 18.73 -9.87 -6.21
CA ILE A 29 19.46 -9.02 -5.25
C ILE A 29 20.35 -8.08 -6.05
N ILE A 30 20.05 -6.78 -5.97
CA ILE A 30 20.77 -5.74 -6.71
C ILE A 30 21.84 -5.05 -5.85
N LYS A 31 21.74 -5.18 -4.53
CA LYS A 31 22.72 -4.67 -3.58
C LYS A 31 22.73 -5.51 -2.31
N ASP A 32 23.92 -5.76 -1.77
CA ASP A 32 24.11 -6.41 -0.48
C ASP A 32 25.38 -5.84 0.16
N GLU A 33 25.21 -5.00 1.17
CA GLU A 33 26.31 -4.32 1.85
C GLU A 33 26.16 -4.46 3.35
N SER A 34 27.29 -4.40 4.06
CA SER A 34 27.29 -4.46 5.51
C SER A 34 28.27 -3.49 6.15
N MET A 35 27.92 -3.07 7.35
CA MET A 35 28.74 -2.28 8.25
C MET A 35 29.13 -3.17 9.42
N SER A 36 30.25 -3.88 9.26
CA SER A 36 30.72 -4.90 10.20
C SER A 36 29.58 -5.89 10.52
N ASN A 37 29.43 -6.28 11.79
CA ASN A 37 28.35 -7.17 12.25
C ASN A 37 27.13 -6.40 12.79
N ILE A 38 27.10 -5.07 12.62
CA ILE A 38 26.05 -4.21 13.21
C ILE A 38 24.85 -4.11 12.28
N LYS A 39 25.10 -3.86 10.98
CA LYS A 39 24.02 -3.61 10.02
C LYS A 39 24.33 -4.27 8.68
N ARG A 40 23.34 -4.96 8.13
CA ARG A 40 23.29 -5.37 6.73
C ARG A 40 22.16 -4.66 6.01
N THR A 41 22.43 -4.18 4.80
CA THR A 41 21.45 -3.56 3.89
C THR A 41 21.42 -4.39 2.62
N VAL A 42 20.24 -4.92 2.30
CA VAL A 42 19.99 -5.64 1.05
C VAL A 42 18.98 -4.84 0.23
N GLU A 43 19.23 -4.68 -1.06
CA GLU A 43 18.24 -4.17 -2.00
C GLU A 43 17.85 -5.26 -2.99
N VAL A 44 16.55 -5.42 -3.17
CA VAL A 44 15.94 -6.48 -3.97
C VAL A 44 15.04 -5.85 -5.03
N GLU A 45 15.21 -6.28 -6.28
CA GLU A 45 14.29 -6.01 -7.37
C GLU A 45 13.32 -7.19 -7.53
N LEU A 46 12.01 -6.92 -7.48
CA LEU A 46 10.93 -7.88 -7.67
C LEU A 46 10.39 -7.78 -9.10
N GLU A 47 10.01 -8.90 -9.72
CA GLU A 47 9.36 -8.85 -11.04
C GLU A 47 8.00 -8.14 -11.00
N ASN A 48 7.22 -8.33 -9.93
CA ASN A 48 5.89 -7.75 -9.72
C ASN A 48 5.65 -7.51 -8.22
N GLU A 49 4.58 -6.78 -7.89
CA GLU A 49 4.07 -6.68 -6.52
C GLU A 49 3.72 -8.06 -5.95
N THR A 50 3.81 -8.19 -4.62
CA THR A 50 3.66 -9.47 -3.91
C THR A 50 2.99 -9.23 -2.56
N THR A 51 2.57 -10.30 -1.89
CA THR A 51 1.88 -10.20 -0.60
C THR A 51 2.85 -9.97 0.56
N LYS A 52 2.33 -9.52 1.71
CA LYS A 52 3.10 -9.42 2.96
C LYS A 52 3.73 -10.76 3.33
N GLU A 53 2.96 -11.85 3.24
CA GLU A 53 3.41 -13.20 3.57
C GLU A 53 4.55 -13.68 2.67
N GLU A 54 4.49 -13.39 1.36
CA GLU A 54 5.57 -13.67 0.42
C GLU A 54 6.83 -12.85 0.70
N LEU A 55 6.68 -11.58 1.11
CA LEU A 55 7.79 -10.74 1.57
C LEU A 55 8.42 -11.29 2.85
N GLU A 56 7.62 -11.76 3.81
CA GLU A 56 8.12 -12.36 5.05
C GLU A 56 8.98 -13.59 4.76
N LYS A 57 8.47 -14.49 3.92
CA LYS A 57 9.20 -15.69 3.47
C LYS A 57 10.47 -15.33 2.73
N LEU A 58 10.40 -14.34 1.84
CA LEU A 58 11.58 -13.87 1.10
C LEU A 58 12.63 -13.25 2.04
N ALA A 59 12.22 -12.40 2.98
CA ALA A 59 13.11 -11.79 3.96
C ALA A 59 13.81 -12.83 4.83
N GLN A 60 13.06 -13.83 5.31
CA GLN A 60 13.61 -14.96 6.05
C GLN A 60 14.59 -15.77 5.20
N ASN A 61 14.27 -16.02 3.92
CA ASN A 61 15.16 -16.73 3.00
C ASN A 61 16.47 -15.97 2.75
N ILE A 62 16.42 -14.64 2.58
CA ILE A 62 17.61 -13.80 2.40
C ILE A 62 18.46 -13.77 3.67
N LYS A 63 17.82 -13.74 4.85
CA LYS A 63 18.50 -13.78 6.14
C LYS A 63 19.15 -15.14 6.40
N SER A 64 18.46 -16.24 6.10
CA SER A 64 18.95 -17.61 6.41
C SER A 64 20.08 -18.09 5.51
N LYS A 65 20.23 -17.51 4.31
CA LYS A 65 21.36 -17.80 3.39
C LYS A 65 22.67 -17.14 3.82
N GLU A 66 22.62 -16.25 4.80
CA GLU A 66 23.79 -15.51 5.27
C GLU A 66 24.37 -16.20 6.51
N ASN A 67 25.67 -16.46 6.47
CA ASN A 67 26.39 -17.16 7.54
C ASN A 67 26.83 -16.20 8.66
N LYS A 68 26.92 -14.90 8.38
CA LYS A 68 27.20 -13.87 9.38
C LYS A 68 25.94 -13.43 10.12
N SER A 69 26.04 -13.36 11.43
CA SER A 69 25.02 -12.70 12.25
C SER A 69 25.20 -11.19 12.15
N TYR A 70 24.08 -10.48 11.97
CA TYR A 70 24.01 -9.03 12.05
C TYR A 70 22.96 -8.65 13.09
N GLU A 71 23.27 -7.65 13.92
CA GLU A 71 22.29 -7.12 14.88
C GLU A 71 21.02 -6.65 14.18
N ARG A 72 21.18 -6.02 13.00
CA ARG A 72 20.09 -5.49 12.19
C ARG A 72 20.24 -5.86 10.73
N THR A 73 19.13 -6.22 10.09
CA THR A 73 19.07 -6.43 8.63
C THR A 73 17.92 -5.63 8.06
N PHE A 74 18.25 -4.69 7.19
CA PHE A 74 17.31 -3.93 6.39
C PHE A 74 17.24 -4.54 4.98
N ILE A 75 16.04 -4.77 4.47
CA ILE A 75 15.83 -5.20 3.09
C ILE A 75 14.86 -4.23 2.43
N GLY A 76 15.29 -3.56 1.36
CA GLY A 76 14.45 -2.70 0.54
C GLY A 76 14.05 -3.39 -0.75
N TYR A 77 12.76 -3.35 -1.08
CA TYR A 77 12.19 -3.98 -2.27
C TYR A 77 11.77 -2.91 -3.28
N ARG A 78 12.08 -3.13 -4.56
CA ARG A 78 11.66 -2.29 -5.69
C ARG A 78 10.94 -3.15 -6.70
N ILE A 79 9.93 -2.60 -7.38
CA ILE A 79 9.34 -3.28 -8.53
C ILE A 79 10.17 -2.97 -9.77
N LYS A 80 10.46 -3.99 -10.58
CA LYS A 80 11.19 -3.84 -11.84
C LYS A 80 10.53 -2.75 -12.72
N GLY A 81 11.32 -1.76 -13.13
CA GLY A 81 10.84 -0.62 -13.91
C GLY A 81 10.42 0.61 -13.08
N GLN A 82 10.37 0.52 -11.74
CA GLN A 82 10.17 1.67 -10.86
C GLN A 82 11.38 2.61 -10.86
N LYS A 83 11.15 3.93 -10.76
CA LYS A 83 12.24 4.92 -10.59
C LYS A 83 13.03 4.61 -9.31
N LYS A 84 14.36 4.63 -9.41
CA LYS A 84 15.30 4.19 -8.36
C LYS A 84 15.26 4.97 -7.03
N SER A 85 14.49 6.05 -6.91
CA SER A 85 14.58 6.92 -5.72
C SER A 85 13.87 6.37 -4.48
N SER A 86 12.91 5.44 -4.60
CA SER A 86 12.09 4.99 -3.45
C SER A 86 11.77 3.49 -3.47
N PHE A 87 11.82 2.83 -2.30
CA PHE A 87 11.41 1.43 -2.17
C PHE A 87 9.88 1.31 -2.21
N TRP A 88 9.38 0.22 -2.81
CA TRP A 88 7.97 -0.16 -2.80
C TRP A 88 7.56 -0.83 -1.49
N ALA A 89 8.46 -1.63 -0.91
CA ALA A 89 8.31 -2.20 0.42
C ALA A 89 9.66 -2.29 1.14
N THR A 90 9.63 -2.50 2.44
CA THR A 90 10.82 -2.81 3.25
C THR A 90 10.51 -3.89 4.28
N THR A 91 11.54 -4.66 4.64
CA THR A 91 11.53 -5.46 5.87
C THR A 91 12.70 -5.09 6.77
N HIS A 92 12.46 -5.15 8.07
CA HIS A 92 13.44 -4.83 9.10
C HIS A 92 13.51 -5.99 10.08
N PHE A 93 14.72 -6.49 10.33
CA PHE A 93 14.98 -7.41 11.43
C PHE A 93 15.61 -6.63 12.58
N GLU A 94 14.80 -6.30 13.59
CA GLU A 94 15.24 -5.55 14.78
C GLU A 94 14.44 -5.94 16.05
N PRO A 95 14.75 -7.02 16.79
CA PRO A 95 15.20 -8.35 16.37
C PRO A 95 14.11 -9.17 15.65
N ASP A 96 12.84 -8.80 15.83
CA ASP A 96 11.71 -9.40 15.14
C ASP A 96 11.59 -8.85 13.70
N LEU A 97 10.93 -9.63 12.84
CA LEU A 97 10.66 -9.22 11.47
C LEU A 97 9.47 -8.26 11.42
N LYS A 98 9.72 -7.05 10.91
CA LYS A 98 8.68 -6.08 10.55
C LYS A 98 8.62 -5.92 9.04
N VAL A 99 7.42 -6.01 8.45
CA VAL A 99 7.17 -5.74 7.03
C VAL A 99 6.40 -4.44 6.87
N VAL A 100 6.84 -3.59 5.96
CA VAL A 100 6.20 -2.33 5.60
C VAL A 100 6.05 -2.30 4.08
N ILE A 101 4.83 -2.29 3.56
CA ILE A 101 4.54 -2.06 2.14
C ILE A 101 4.09 -0.60 2.03
N PHE A 102 4.71 0.19 1.16
CA PHE A 102 4.42 1.62 1.01
C PHE A 102 3.32 1.90 -0.02
N ALA A 103 2.98 0.93 -0.87
CA ALA A 103 1.80 0.98 -1.72
C ALA A 103 0.58 0.44 -0.97
N LEU A 104 -0.62 0.94 -1.31
CA LEU A 104 -1.87 0.40 -0.80
C LEU A 104 -1.97 -1.09 -1.15
N ASN A 105 -1.80 -1.97 -0.17
CA ASN A 105 -2.08 -3.39 -0.38
C ASN A 105 -3.59 -3.59 -0.58
N LYS A 106 -3.98 -4.70 -1.20
CA LYS A 106 -5.39 -4.97 -1.58
C LYS A 106 -6.35 -4.89 -0.39
N ASP A 107 -5.93 -5.37 0.79
CA ASP A 107 -6.75 -5.35 1.99
C ASP A 107 -6.95 -3.93 2.49
N SER A 108 -5.89 -3.12 2.52
CA SER A 108 -5.92 -1.70 2.87
C SER A 108 -6.77 -0.88 1.91
N LYS A 109 -6.72 -1.21 0.61
CA LYS A 109 -7.59 -0.60 -0.39
C LYS A 109 -9.05 -0.96 -0.14
N SER A 110 -9.35 -2.23 0.13
CA SER A 110 -10.70 -2.67 0.48
C SER A 110 -11.20 -2.01 1.77
N GLU A 111 -10.37 -1.85 2.80
CA GLU A 111 -10.72 -1.14 4.03
C GLU A 111 -11.11 0.31 3.72
N LEU A 112 -10.28 1.03 2.95
CA LEU A 112 -10.57 2.40 2.53
C LEU A 112 -11.84 2.48 1.69
N GLU A 113 -12.03 1.58 0.73
CA GLU A 113 -13.21 1.54 -0.14
C GLU A 113 -14.52 1.40 0.65
N ASN A 114 -14.49 0.70 1.78
CA ASN A 114 -15.64 0.51 2.67
C ASN A 114 -15.86 1.64 3.68
N ILE A 115 -14.97 2.65 3.75
CA ILE A 115 -15.20 3.81 4.61
C ILE A 115 -16.42 4.56 4.11
N GLU A 116 -17.38 4.81 5.01
CA GLU A 116 -18.51 5.70 4.80
C GLU A 116 -18.23 7.04 5.46
N ALA A 117 -18.84 8.09 4.92
CA ALA A 117 -18.75 9.44 5.47
C ALA A 117 -20.13 10.09 5.42
N ASP A 118 -20.41 10.96 6.38
CA ASP A 118 -21.60 11.81 6.29
C ASP A 118 -21.41 12.83 5.16
N ILE A 119 -22.33 12.79 4.20
CA ILE A 119 -22.31 13.61 2.98
C ILE A 119 -23.46 14.60 3.05
N ASP A 120 -23.09 15.86 3.29
CA ASP A 120 -23.98 16.99 3.15
C ASP A 120 -23.67 17.67 1.81
N GLY A 121 -24.48 17.38 0.78
CA GLY A 121 -24.34 17.85 -0.59
C GLY A 121 -24.54 16.76 -1.65
N GLU A 122 -24.25 17.08 -2.91
CA GLU A 122 -24.25 16.13 -4.02
C GLU A 122 -22.89 15.43 -4.11
N LEU A 123 -22.87 14.10 -4.00
CA LEU A 123 -21.66 13.31 -4.21
C LEU A 123 -21.32 13.26 -5.70
N ILE A 124 -20.15 13.79 -6.08
CA ILE A 124 -19.69 13.82 -7.48
C ILE A 124 -18.65 12.74 -7.78
N GLY A 125 -18.09 12.12 -6.75
CA GLY A 125 -17.18 10.99 -6.91
C GLY A 125 -16.48 10.58 -5.62
N THR A 126 -15.87 9.40 -5.68
CA THR A 126 -15.09 8.82 -4.60
C THR A 126 -13.81 8.23 -5.15
N TRP A 127 -12.72 8.45 -4.43
CA TRP A 127 -11.39 8.00 -4.85
C TRP A 127 -10.61 7.45 -3.67
N VAL A 128 -9.67 6.56 -3.97
CA VAL A 128 -8.62 6.13 -3.06
C VAL A 128 -7.36 6.92 -3.39
N ASN A 129 -6.81 7.59 -2.38
CA ASN A 129 -5.54 8.29 -2.43
C ASN A 129 -4.50 7.48 -1.66
N ASP A 130 -3.49 6.94 -2.35
CA ASP A 130 -2.38 6.15 -1.77
C ASP A 130 -1.06 6.91 -1.62
N LEU A 131 -0.95 8.13 -2.16
CA LEU A 131 0.38 8.71 -2.40
C LEU A 131 0.54 10.16 -1.99
N VAL A 132 -0.53 10.95 -1.79
CA VAL A 132 -0.33 12.36 -1.47
C VAL A 132 0.01 12.53 0.01
N ARG A 133 1.30 12.81 0.27
CA ARG A 133 1.91 13.08 1.59
C ARG A 133 2.04 11.87 2.52
N GLY A 134 1.94 10.64 1.99
CA GLY A 134 2.21 9.41 2.72
C GLY A 134 1.08 8.94 3.64
N PHE A 135 -0.14 9.46 3.45
CA PHE A 135 -1.32 9.03 4.18
C PHE A 135 -2.36 8.49 3.22
N GLU A 136 -2.75 7.24 3.43
CA GLU A 136 -3.78 6.58 2.63
C GLU A 136 -5.16 7.03 3.12
N CYS A 137 -6.02 7.49 2.22
CA CYS A 137 -7.37 7.92 2.56
C CYS A 137 -8.39 7.65 1.45
N LYS A 138 -9.66 7.60 1.84
CA LYS A 138 -10.78 7.72 0.90
C LYS A 138 -11.17 9.19 0.77
N VAL A 139 -11.23 9.65 -0.46
CA VAL A 139 -11.58 11.03 -0.81
C VAL A 139 -13.00 11.04 -1.36
N PHE A 140 -13.85 11.91 -0.81
CA PHE A 140 -15.20 12.18 -1.28
C PHE A 140 -15.23 13.57 -1.91
N GLY A 141 -15.66 13.64 -3.16
CA GLY A 141 -15.94 14.89 -3.84
C GLY A 141 -17.40 15.26 -3.63
N ILE A 142 -17.65 16.40 -3.00
CA ILE A 142 -18.99 16.82 -2.61
C ILE A 142 -19.25 18.21 -3.19
N LYS A 143 -20.36 18.39 -3.90
CA LYS A 143 -20.82 19.68 -4.39
C LYS A 143 -21.88 20.25 -3.45
N LYS A 144 -21.68 21.49 -3.02
CA LYS A 144 -22.55 22.23 -2.09
C LYS A 144 -22.83 23.62 -2.65
N GLY A 145 -23.98 23.75 -3.34
CA GLY A 145 -24.30 24.97 -4.08
C GLY A 145 -23.24 25.26 -5.15
N ASP A 146 -22.57 26.41 -5.03
CA ASP A 146 -21.53 26.87 -5.95
C ASP A 146 -20.11 26.46 -5.55
N LYS A 147 -19.97 25.74 -4.42
CA LYS A 147 -18.67 25.28 -3.90
C LYS A 147 -18.52 23.78 -4.00
N TYR A 148 -17.27 23.34 -3.98
CA TYR A 148 -16.88 21.95 -3.92
C TYR A 148 -16.12 21.69 -2.63
N LEU A 149 -16.18 20.46 -2.14
CA LEU A 149 -15.49 20.00 -0.95
C LEU A 149 -14.79 18.69 -1.30
N LEU A 150 -13.50 18.59 -1.01
CA LEU A 150 -12.83 17.30 -0.90
C LEU A 150 -12.76 16.93 0.58
N LYS A 151 -13.54 15.93 0.97
CA LYS A 151 -13.47 15.30 2.30
C LYS A 151 -12.55 14.08 2.20
N SER A 152 -11.42 14.10 2.88
CA SER A 152 -10.53 12.96 3.03
C SER A 152 -10.81 12.27 4.37
N VAL A 153 -11.08 10.97 4.34
CA VAL A 153 -11.30 10.16 5.55
C VAL A 153 -10.22 9.09 5.63
N TYR A 154 -9.49 9.07 6.74
CA TYR A 154 -8.40 8.16 7.00
C TYR A 154 -8.88 6.90 7.73
N LYS A 155 -8.05 5.86 7.77
CA LYS A 155 -8.37 4.58 8.42
C LYS A 155 -8.68 4.69 9.91
N ASP A 156 -8.13 5.69 10.59
CA ASP A 156 -8.40 5.96 12.01
C ASP A 156 -9.71 6.75 12.23
N GLY A 157 -10.44 7.04 11.16
CA GLY A 157 -11.68 7.82 11.19
C GLY A 157 -11.47 9.33 11.26
N SER A 158 -10.22 9.81 11.30
CA SER A 158 -9.95 11.24 11.19
C SER A 158 -10.35 11.77 9.81
N GLU A 159 -10.74 13.05 9.76
CA GLU A 159 -11.19 13.70 8.53
C GLU A 159 -10.37 14.98 8.25
N ASN A 160 -10.12 15.24 6.97
CA ASN A 160 -9.66 16.53 6.47
C ASN A 160 -10.64 17.05 5.42
N ASN A 161 -11.02 18.32 5.51
CA ASN A 161 -12.03 18.94 4.66
C ASN A 161 -11.41 20.13 3.92
N GLU A 162 -11.31 20.05 2.60
CA GLU A 162 -10.78 21.11 1.74
C GLU A 162 -11.89 21.75 0.92
N ILE A 163 -12.24 23.00 1.23
CA ILE A 163 -13.22 23.78 0.47
C ILE A 163 -12.55 24.33 -0.78
N LEU A 164 -13.14 24.02 -1.93
CA LEU A 164 -12.66 24.36 -3.24
C LEU A 164 -13.67 25.23 -3.98
N VAL A 165 -13.14 26.21 -4.70
CA VAL A 165 -13.86 27.00 -5.69
C VAL A 165 -13.56 26.48 -7.08
N TYR A 166 -14.52 26.71 -7.97
CA TYR A 166 -14.51 26.23 -9.33
C TYR A 166 -14.02 27.30 -10.30
N LYS A 167 -13.22 26.88 -11.29
CA LYS A 167 -12.95 27.67 -12.50
C LYS A 167 -13.21 26.83 -13.75
N LYS A 168 -14.21 27.21 -14.56
CA LYS A 168 -14.47 26.59 -15.87
C LYS A 168 -13.36 26.97 -16.83
N ASN A 169 -12.67 25.98 -17.41
CA ASN A 169 -11.85 26.18 -18.59
C ASN A 169 -12.17 25.08 -19.60
N ASN A 170 -12.82 25.44 -20.72
CA ASN A 170 -13.03 24.58 -21.89
C ASN A 170 -13.34 23.11 -21.54
N GLU A 171 -14.44 22.89 -20.81
CA GLU A 171 -15.00 21.57 -20.42
C GLU A 171 -14.36 20.83 -19.23
N GLU A 172 -13.22 21.30 -18.70
CA GLU A 172 -12.60 20.70 -17.51
C GLU A 172 -13.05 21.35 -16.19
N LEU A 173 -13.27 20.53 -15.16
CA LEU A 173 -13.53 20.98 -13.79
C LEU A 173 -12.18 21.18 -13.07
N ILE A 174 -11.74 22.44 -12.96
CA ILE A 174 -10.57 22.82 -12.16
C ILE A 174 -11.06 23.26 -10.78
N LEU A 175 -10.54 22.62 -9.73
CA LEU A 175 -10.85 22.91 -8.34
C LEU A 175 -9.63 23.52 -7.66
N THR A 176 -9.79 24.72 -7.12
CA THR A 176 -8.73 25.47 -6.42
C THR A 176 -9.18 25.85 -5.01
N LYS A 177 -8.27 26.02 -4.07
CA LYS A 177 -8.60 26.52 -2.73
C LYS A 177 -9.13 27.94 -2.81
N GLU A 178 -10.17 28.24 -2.02
CA GLU A 178 -10.80 29.58 -1.98
C GLU A 178 -9.82 30.67 -1.54
N ASN A 179 -8.88 30.32 -0.66
CA ASN A 179 -7.82 31.19 -0.15
C ASN A 179 -6.47 30.44 -0.19
N ASP A 180 -5.85 30.31 -1.37
CA ASP A 180 -4.47 29.81 -1.46
C ASP A 180 -3.47 30.92 -1.04
N GLU A 181 -3.48 31.25 0.25
CA GLU A 181 -2.57 32.26 0.85
C GLU A 181 -1.09 31.91 0.66
N TYR A 182 -0.78 30.66 0.32
CA TYR A 182 0.57 30.14 0.16
C TYR A 182 1.03 30.05 -1.29
N GLU A 183 0.20 30.44 -2.27
CA GLU A 183 0.45 30.33 -3.72
C GLU A 183 1.12 29.00 -4.09
N THR A 184 0.63 27.91 -3.52
CA THR A 184 1.23 26.57 -3.71
C THR A 184 1.26 26.18 -5.18
N GLY A 185 0.33 26.73 -5.98
CA GLY A 185 0.12 26.35 -7.36
C GLY A 185 -0.47 24.95 -7.48
N GLU A 186 -0.89 24.34 -6.36
CA GLU A 186 -1.53 23.03 -6.32
C GLU A 186 -3.03 23.18 -6.62
N TYR A 187 -3.52 22.36 -7.54
CA TYR A 187 -4.93 22.33 -7.90
C TYR A 187 -5.35 20.93 -8.31
N TYR A 188 -6.66 20.71 -8.32
CA TYR A 188 -7.23 19.44 -8.73
C TYR A 188 -7.93 19.58 -10.06
N LYS A 189 -7.91 18.50 -10.85
CA LYS A 189 -8.75 18.35 -12.04
C LYS A 189 -9.58 17.09 -11.92
N LEU A 190 -10.87 17.20 -12.19
CA LEU A 190 -11.70 16.04 -12.47
C LEU A 190 -11.72 15.83 -13.98
N ASN A 191 -11.12 14.73 -14.43
CA ASN A 191 -11.04 14.45 -15.87
C ASN A 191 -12.32 13.77 -16.40
N SER A 192 -12.42 13.59 -17.71
CA SER A 192 -13.60 12.99 -18.38
C SER A 192 -13.87 11.53 -18.02
N LYS A 193 -12.94 10.86 -17.33
CA LYS A 193 -13.09 9.49 -16.82
C LYS A 193 -13.49 9.45 -15.34
N ASN A 194 -13.81 10.60 -14.76
CA ASN A 194 -14.09 10.77 -13.34
C ASN A 194 -12.90 10.42 -12.43
N GLU A 195 -11.67 10.60 -12.91
CA GLU A 195 -10.45 10.44 -12.10
C GLU A 195 -10.06 11.80 -11.51
N LEU A 196 -9.70 11.81 -10.22
CA LEU A 196 -9.22 13.01 -9.54
C LEU A 196 -7.71 13.15 -9.74
N GLU A 197 -7.30 14.14 -10.51
CA GLU A 197 -5.91 14.46 -10.79
C GLU A 197 -5.39 15.57 -9.87
N PHE A 198 -4.13 15.44 -9.47
CA PHE A 198 -3.42 16.37 -8.61
C PHE A 198 -2.30 17.01 -9.42
N TRP A 199 -2.34 18.33 -9.48
CA TRP A 199 -1.46 19.15 -10.30
C TRP A 199 -0.73 20.16 -9.43
N GLY A 200 0.49 20.49 -9.83
CA GLY A 200 1.25 21.61 -9.28
C GLY A 200 1.93 22.38 -10.40
N ASN A 201 2.81 23.31 -10.04
CA ASN A 201 3.57 24.12 -11.01
C ASN A 201 4.39 23.30 -12.02
N ASN A 202 4.77 22.07 -11.66
CA ASN A 202 5.53 21.14 -12.52
C ASN A 202 4.63 20.20 -13.35
N GLY A 203 3.32 20.46 -13.39
CA GLY A 203 2.33 19.63 -14.06
C GLY A 203 1.69 18.59 -13.14
N LYS A 204 1.05 17.59 -13.75
CA LYS A 204 0.39 16.49 -13.04
C LYS A 204 1.42 15.64 -12.31
N PHE A 205 1.24 15.48 -11.00
CA PHE A 205 2.10 14.61 -10.20
C PHE A 205 1.40 13.36 -9.70
N TYR A 206 0.06 13.33 -9.69
CA TYR A 206 -0.71 12.18 -9.21
C TYR A 206 -2.13 12.11 -9.79
N THR A 207 -2.71 10.92 -9.80
CA THR A 207 -4.11 10.65 -10.14
C THR A 207 -4.64 9.63 -9.14
N ALA A 208 -5.64 10.00 -8.34
CA ALA A 208 -6.28 9.11 -7.39
C ALA A 208 -7.18 8.09 -8.10
N MET A 209 -7.25 6.89 -7.53
CA MET A 209 -7.98 5.78 -8.13
C MET A 209 -9.49 5.91 -7.86
N PRO A 210 -10.35 6.00 -8.87
CA PRO A 210 -11.79 6.04 -8.65
C PRO A 210 -12.30 4.72 -8.04
N ILE A 211 -13.22 4.84 -7.11
CA ILE A 211 -14.01 3.71 -6.59
C ILE A 211 -15.26 3.62 -7.45
N LYS A 212 -15.55 2.42 -7.95
CA LYS A 212 -16.76 2.15 -8.75
C LYS A 212 -17.97 1.92 -7.87
#